data_AF-A0A2V9CA21-F1
#
_entry.id   AF-A0A2V9CA21-F1
#
_cell.length_a   1.000
_cell.length_b   1.000
_cell.length_c   1.000
_cell.angle_alpha   90.00
_cell.angle_beta   90.00
_cell.angle_gamma   90.00
#
_symmetry.space_group_name_H-M   'P 1'
#
loop_
_entity.id
_entity.type
_entity.pdbx_description
1 polymer ?
#
loop_
_entity_poly.entity_id
_entity_poly.type
_entity_poly.pdbx_seq_one_letter_code
_entity_poly.pdbx_strand_id
1 'polypeptide(L)'
;MPAGPGLIGFAAFTGVKLLGYSVAASVLTNVFQSPRNAWLVGLARTGIGLVAGTLFGGTWFLLAMRFDNKWPEWAAASLFFGLLIPIRLAEWSLLIHFFFDRGLVQRARDLKLAAVGSAWSFVLDVVGIVSAFVIPGGFWVC
;
A
#
# COMPACT_ATOMS: atom_id res chain seq x y z
N MET A 1 16.26 0.61 -21.77
CA MET A 1 15.76 0.08 -20.48
C MET A 1 15.24 1.27 -19.71
N PRO A 2 13.98 1.32 -19.24
CA PRO A 2 13.64 2.31 -18.24
C PRO A 2 14.61 2.08 -17.09
N ALA A 3 15.43 3.08 -16.78
CA ALA A 3 16.43 3.00 -15.72
C ALA A 3 15.71 2.53 -14.45
N GLY A 4 16.27 1.53 -13.76
CA GLY A 4 15.73 0.99 -12.53
C GLY A 4 15.48 2.08 -11.46
N PRO A 5 14.82 1.72 -10.36
CA PRO A 5 14.39 2.62 -9.29
C PRO A 5 15.23 3.87 -9.11
N GLY A 6 14.77 5.02 -9.59
CA GLY A 6 15.37 6.29 -9.22
C GLY A 6 15.02 6.59 -7.77
N LEU A 7 16.01 6.93 -6.94
CA LEU A 7 15.78 7.38 -5.56
C LEU A 7 14.75 8.51 -5.50
N ILE A 8 14.73 9.36 -6.53
CA ILE A 8 13.77 10.47 -6.70
C ILE A 8 12.34 9.95 -6.92
N GLY A 9 12.16 8.94 -7.78
CA GLY A 9 10.86 8.31 -8.01
C GLY A 9 10.32 7.61 -6.76
N PHE A 10 11.19 6.90 -6.03
CA PHE A 10 10.82 6.27 -4.76
C PHE A 10 10.44 7.28 -3.68
N ALA A 11 11.19 8.37 -3.54
CA ALA A 11 10.88 9.43 -2.57
C ALA A 11 9.56 10.14 -2.91
N ALA A 12 9.34 10.47 -4.19
CA ALA A 12 8.09 11.08 -4.66
C ALA A 12 6.89 10.17 -4.38
N PHE A 13 7.00 8.89 -4.72
CA PHE A 13 5.95 7.90 -4.49
C PHE A 13 5.64 7.70 -3.00
N THR A 14 6.69 7.61 -2.17
CA THR A 14 6.54 7.51 -0.70
C THR A 14 5.85 8.75 -0.14
N GLY A 15 6.19 9.95 -0.63
CA GLY A 15 5.55 11.20 -0.24
C GLY A 15 4.07 11.23 -0.59
N VAL A 16 3.69 10.79 -1.80
CA VAL A 16 2.29 10.67 -2.22
C VAL A 16 1.53 9.70 -1.31
N LYS A 17 2.11 8.53 -1.01
CA LYS A 17 1.52 7.56 -0.07
C LYS A 17 1.36 8.14 1.32
N LEU A 18 2.37 8.84 1.84
CA LEU A 18 2.32 9.48 3.15
C LEU A 18 1.17 10.49 3.25
N LEU A 19 1.05 11.38 2.26
CA LEU A 19 -0.02 12.37 2.21
C LEU A 19 -1.39 11.71 2.08
N GLY A 20 -1.53 10.78 1.13
CA GLY A 20 -2.77 10.04 0.91
C GLY A 20 -3.22 9.24 2.13
N TYR A 21 -2.30 8.59 2.83
CA TYR A 21 -2.60 7.85 4.06
C TYR A 21 -2.85 8.76 5.26
N SER A 22 -2.23 9.94 5.32
CA SER A 22 -2.54 10.94 6.35
C SER A 22 -3.96 11.49 6.20
N VAL A 23 -4.44 11.67 4.97
CA VAL A 23 -5.84 12.02 4.68
C VAL A 23 -6.79 10.87 5.07
N ALA A 24 -6.47 9.63 4.69
CA ALA A 24 -7.29 8.49 5.10
C ALA A 24 -7.33 8.32 6.63
N ALA A 25 -6.19 8.56 7.30
CA ALA A 25 -6.10 8.55 8.75
C ALA A 25 -6.92 9.66 9.41
N SER A 26 -6.98 10.86 8.82
CA SER A 26 -7.78 11.97 9.37
C SER A 26 -9.28 11.67 9.29
N VAL A 27 -9.73 11.04 8.21
CA VAL A 27 -11.11 10.55 8.09
C VAL A 27 -11.38 9.48 9.15
N LEU A 28 -10.47 8.52 9.34
CA LEU A 28 -10.63 7.48 10.37
C LEU A 28 -10.64 8.05 11.79
N THR A 29 -9.78 9.03 12.12
CA THR A 29 -9.81 9.68 13.44
C THR A 29 -11.14 10.37 13.72
N ASN A 30 -11.76 10.99 12.70
CA ASN A 30 -13.08 11.59 12.83
C ASN A 30 -14.18 10.54 12.99
N VAL A 31 -14.15 9.46 12.20
CA VAL A 31 -15.15 8.37 12.26
C VAL A 31 -15.12 7.64 13.60
N PHE A 32 -13.94 7.37 14.13
CA PHE A 32 -13.78 6.69 15.43
C PHE A 32 -13.76 7.64 16.62
N GLN A 33 -13.90 8.96 16.41
CA GLN A 33 -13.73 10.01 17.43
C GLN A 33 -12.48 9.81 18.30
N SER A 34 -11.39 9.39 17.66
CA SER A 34 -10.16 9.02 18.36
C SER A 34 -9.27 10.25 18.52
N PRO A 35 -8.69 10.48 19.71
CA PRO A 35 -7.79 11.61 19.95
C PRO A 35 -6.40 11.42 19.31
N ARG A 36 -6.18 10.36 18.54
CA ARG A 36 -4.87 10.05 17.95
C ARG A 36 -4.53 11.00 16.81
N ASN A 37 -3.25 11.36 16.71
CA ASN A 37 -2.76 12.21 15.64
C ASN A 37 -2.77 11.46 14.29
N ALA A 38 -3.57 11.95 13.34
CA ALA A 38 -3.73 11.37 12.01
C ALA A 38 -2.39 11.24 11.24
N TRP A 39 -1.45 12.17 11.44
CA TRP A 39 -0.13 12.10 10.81
C TRP A 39 0.68 10.90 11.28
N LEU A 40 0.60 10.56 12.57
CA LEU A 40 1.33 9.44 13.15
C LEU A 40 0.76 8.10 12.63
N VAL A 41 -0.56 8.03 12.48
CA VAL A 41 -1.25 6.88 11.87
C VAL A 41 -0.89 6.75 10.38
N GLY A 42 -0.90 7.85 9.62
CA GLY A 42 -0.50 7.87 8.21
C GLY A 42 0.97 7.48 8.00
N LEU A 43 1.86 7.94 8.88
CA LEU A 43 3.29 7.59 8.87
C LEU A 43 3.48 6.11 9.22
N ALA A 44 2.80 5.60 10.25
CA ALA A 44 2.82 4.18 10.59
C ALA A 44 2.32 3.32 9.41
N ARG A 45 1.24 3.74 8.73
CA ARG A 45 0.73 3.03 7.54
C ARG A 45 1.74 2.98 6.41
N THR A 46 2.39 4.12 6.16
CA THR A 46 3.39 4.27 5.10
C THR A 46 4.61 3.39 5.40
N GLY A 47 5.07 3.38 6.66
CA GLY A 47 6.16 2.51 7.10
C GLY A 47 5.83 1.03 6.96
N ILE A 48 4.65 0.60 7.42
CA ILE A 48 4.17 -0.78 7.25
C ILE A 48 4.09 -1.14 5.77
N GLY A 49 3.52 -0.23 4.95
CA GLY A 49 3.39 -0.40 3.51
C GLY A 49 4.73 -0.56 2.80
N LEU A 50 5.73 0.26 3.13
CA LEU A 50 7.06 0.15 2.55
C LEU A 50 7.75 -1.16 2.93
N VAL A 51 7.64 -1.60 4.19
CA VAL A 51 8.25 -2.86 4.65
C VAL A 51 7.55 -4.05 4.00
N ALA A 52 6.22 -4.11 4.05
CA ALA A 52 5.45 -5.19 3.43
C ALA A 52 5.64 -5.20 1.90
N GLY A 53 5.65 -4.02 1.29
CA GLY A 53 5.90 -3.78 -0.12
C GLY A 53 7.23 -4.25 -0.64
N THR A 54 8.31 -3.90 0.06
CA THR A 54 9.67 -4.32 -0.30
C THR A 54 9.85 -5.82 -0.11
N LEU A 55 9.30 -6.41 0.96
CA LEU A 55 9.32 -7.86 1.17
C LEU A 55 8.51 -8.59 0.10
N PHE A 56 7.29 -8.13 -0.21
CA PHE A 56 6.43 -8.74 -1.22
C PHE A 56 7.01 -8.59 -2.63
N GLY A 57 7.45 -7.38 -3.00
CA GLY A 57 8.10 -7.14 -4.29
C GLY A 57 9.40 -7.92 -4.45
N GLY A 58 10.22 -8.00 -3.40
CA GLY A 58 11.47 -8.77 -3.39
C GLY A 58 11.23 -10.28 -3.50
N THR A 59 10.27 -10.82 -2.73
CA THR A 59 9.90 -12.25 -2.83
C THR A 59 9.31 -12.58 -4.20
N TRP A 60 8.48 -11.69 -4.76
CA TRP A 60 7.95 -11.85 -6.12
C TRP A 60 9.06 -11.85 -7.17
N PHE A 61 10.03 -10.94 -7.05
CA PHE A 61 11.19 -10.89 -7.95
C PHE A 61 12.02 -12.18 -7.91
N LEU A 62 12.27 -12.72 -6.72
CA LEU A 62 12.96 -14.00 -6.54
C LEU A 62 12.15 -15.17 -7.11
N LEU A 63 10.82 -15.17 -6.94
CA LEU A 63 9.94 -16.15 -7.54
C LEU A 63 9.97 -16.06 -9.07
N ALA A 64 9.89 -14.86 -9.63
CA ALA A 64 9.94 -14.62 -11.07
C ALA A 64 11.26 -15.11 -11.70
N MET A 65 12.38 -14.93 -10.98
CA MET A 65 13.68 -15.49 -11.37
C MET A 65 13.71 -17.03 -11.30
N ARG A 66 13.02 -17.64 -10.32
CA ARG A 66 12.96 -19.10 -10.16
C ARG A 66 12.08 -19.77 -11.22
N PHE A 67 11.01 -19.10 -11.66
CA PHE A 67 10.03 -19.61 -12.62
C PHE A 67 10.26 -19.09 -14.04
N ASP A 68 11.53 -18.97 -14.47
CA ASP A 68 12.01 -18.84 -15.87
C ASP A 68 11.09 -18.10 -16.88
N ASN A 69 10.46 -17.02 -16.42
CA ASN A 69 9.57 -16.13 -17.16
C ASN A 69 8.58 -16.81 -18.16
N LYS A 70 8.12 -18.04 -17.89
CA LYS A 70 7.21 -18.78 -18.80
C LYS A 70 5.77 -18.30 -18.77
N TRP A 71 5.47 -17.31 -17.93
CA TRP A 71 4.14 -16.78 -17.73
C TRP A 71 3.93 -15.57 -18.64
N PRO A 72 2.75 -15.43 -19.27
CA PRO A 72 2.40 -14.19 -19.93
C PRO A 72 2.49 -13.02 -18.96
N GLU A 73 3.00 -11.86 -19.40
CA GLU A 73 3.18 -10.67 -18.55
C GLU A 73 1.89 -10.26 -17.84
N TRP A 74 0.75 -10.38 -18.51
CA TRP A 74 -0.58 -10.09 -17.96
C TRP A 74 -0.98 -11.04 -16.83
N ALA A 75 -0.56 -12.32 -16.89
CA ALA A 75 -0.85 -13.32 -15.86
C ALA A 75 0.01 -13.08 -14.62
N ALA A 76 1.30 -12.76 -14.82
CA ALA A 76 2.21 -12.38 -13.73
C ALA A 76 1.72 -11.11 -13.02
N ALA A 77 1.32 -10.07 -13.76
CA ALA A 77 0.77 -8.86 -13.19
C ALA A 77 -0.54 -9.14 -12.41
N SER A 78 -1.45 -9.93 -12.99
CA SER A 78 -2.73 -10.28 -12.36
C SER A 78 -2.55 -11.07 -11.06
N LEU A 79 -1.61 -12.02 -11.02
CA LEU A 79 -1.24 -12.74 -9.80
C LEU A 79 -0.62 -11.82 -8.76
N PHE A 80 0.29 -10.94 -9.18
CA PHE A 80 0.93 -9.97 -8.30
C PHE A 80 -0.10 -9.08 -7.61
N PHE A 81 -1.00 -8.44 -8.37
CA PHE A 81 -2.05 -7.58 -7.82
C PHE A 81 -3.10 -8.37 -7.02
N GLY A 82 -3.45 -9.58 -7.48
CA GLY A 82 -4.37 -10.47 -6.78
C GLY A 82 -3.88 -10.87 -5.39
N LEU A 83 -2.59 -11.21 -5.27
CA LEU A 83 -1.94 -11.52 -3.99
C LEU A 83 -1.71 -10.28 -3.12
N LEU A 84 -1.64 -9.08 -3.71
CA LEU A 84 -1.53 -7.84 -2.97
C LEU A 84 -2.82 -7.46 -2.24
N ILE A 85 -4.00 -7.83 -2.77
CA ILE A 85 -5.30 -7.54 -2.14
C ILE A 85 -5.38 -8.05 -0.68
N PRO A 86 -5.13 -9.34 -0.37
CA PRO A 86 -5.21 -9.83 1.00
C PRO A 86 -4.16 -9.19 1.91
N ILE A 87 -2.97 -8.86 1.38
CA ILE A 87 -1.93 -8.14 2.12
C ILE A 87 -2.45 -6.75 2.51
N ARG A 88 -2.99 -5.98 1.57
CA ARG A 88 -3.55 -4.64 1.82
C ARG A 88 -4.69 -4.67 2.83
N LEU A 89 -5.58 -5.66 2.71
CA LEU A 89 -6.66 -5.87 3.69
C LEU A 89 -6.10 -6.18 5.09
N ALA A 90 -5.10 -7.04 5.18
CA ALA A 90 -4.44 -7.36 6.43
C ALA A 90 -3.76 -6.12 7.04
N GLU A 91 -3.02 -5.34 6.27
CA GLU A 91 -2.37 -4.10 6.73
C GLU A 91 -3.37 -3.08 7.28
N TRP A 92 -4.48 -2.85 6.56
CA TRP A 92 -5.51 -1.92 7.00
C TRP A 92 -6.26 -2.44 8.23
N SER A 93 -6.56 -3.74 8.29
CA SER A 93 -7.19 -4.35 9.47
C SER A 93 -6.29 -4.25 10.70
N LEU A 94 -4.98 -4.46 10.53
CA LEU A 94 -3.98 -4.37 11.59
C LEU A 94 -3.87 -2.92 12.07
N LEU A 95 -3.82 -1.95 11.16
CA LEU A 95 -3.82 -0.54 11.52
C LEU A 95 -5.07 -0.16 12.32
N ILE A 96 -6.26 -0.54 11.87
CA ILE A 96 -7.51 -0.24 12.57
C ILE A 96 -7.50 -0.87 13.97
N HIS A 97 -7.04 -2.11 14.07
CA HIS A 97 -6.95 -2.82 15.34
C HIS A 97 -5.97 -2.17 16.35
N PHE A 98 -4.77 -1.78 15.90
CA PHE A 98 -3.77 -1.18 16.79
C PHE A 98 -4.10 0.27 17.20
N PHE A 99 -4.71 1.03 16.29
CA PHE A 99 -4.90 2.47 16.47
C PHE A 99 -6.30 2.88 16.92
N PHE A 100 -7.35 2.15 16.55
CA PHE A 100 -8.73 2.57 16.77
C PHE A 100 -9.56 1.56 17.57
N ASP A 101 -9.62 0.29 17.17
CA ASP A 101 -10.44 -0.73 17.83
C ASP A 101 -9.61 -1.92 18.31
N ARG A 102 -9.01 -1.78 19.51
CA ARG A 102 -8.28 -2.87 20.19
C ARG A 102 -9.19 -4.03 20.63
N GLY A 103 -10.51 -3.83 20.65
CA GLY A 103 -11.49 -4.79 21.14
C GLY A 103 -12.16 -5.64 20.05
N LEU A 104 -11.98 -5.30 18.76
CA LEU A 104 -12.72 -5.90 17.65
C LEU A 104 -14.24 -5.88 17.88
N VAL A 105 -14.73 -4.83 18.55
CA VAL A 105 -16.12 -4.76 19.02
C VAL A 105 -17.07 -4.75 17.81
N GLN A 106 -16.63 -4.21 16.67
CA GLN A 106 -17.41 -4.18 15.43
C GLN A 106 -16.60 -4.66 14.21
N ARG A 107 -16.21 -5.95 14.21
CA ARG A 107 -15.47 -6.60 13.10
C ARG A 107 -16.01 -6.30 11.70
N ALA A 108 -17.33 -6.26 11.53
CA ALA A 108 -17.96 -5.99 10.24
C ALA A 108 -17.72 -4.54 9.76
N ARG A 109 -17.65 -3.59 10.69
CA ARG A 109 -17.33 -2.18 10.38
C ARG A 109 -15.85 -2.02 10.07
N ASP A 110 -14.98 -2.69 10.83
CA ASP A 110 -13.53 -2.65 10.63
C ASP A 110 -13.13 -3.25 9.29
N LEU A 111 -13.76 -4.37 8.89
CA LEU A 111 -13.55 -4.98 7.57
C LEU A 111 -14.01 -4.07 6.43
N LYS A 112 -15.15 -3.38 6.57
CA LYS A 112 -15.62 -2.40 5.57
C LYS A 112 -14.63 -1.25 5.43
N LEU A 113 -14.15 -0.71 6.55
CA LEU A 113 -13.16 0.37 6.55
C LEU A 113 -11.81 -0.09 6.02
N ALA A 114 -11.41 -1.34 6.28
CA ALA A 114 -10.20 -1.93 5.71
C ALA A 114 -10.32 -2.15 4.21
N ALA A 115 -11.51 -2.53 3.71
CA ALA A 115 -11.78 -2.65 2.28
C ALA A 115 -11.74 -1.28 1.58
N VAL A 116 -12.36 -0.25 2.17
CA VAL A 116 -12.28 1.13 1.65
C VAL A 116 -10.84 1.64 1.68
N GLY A 117 -10.12 1.39 2.79
CA GLY A 117 -8.70 1.72 2.90
C GLY A 117 -7.87 1.01 1.83
N SER A 118 -8.15 -0.26 1.54
CA SER A 118 -7.48 -1.03 0.48
C SER A 118 -7.76 -0.47 -0.91
N ALA A 119 -9.01 -0.07 -1.19
CA ALA A 119 -9.37 0.61 -2.45
C ALA A 119 -8.63 1.95 -2.59
N TRP A 120 -8.59 2.76 -1.53
CA TRP A 120 -7.82 4.01 -1.50
C TRP A 120 -6.33 3.79 -1.79
N SER A 121 -5.79 2.75 -1.17
CA SER A 121 -4.45 2.23 -1.39
C SER A 121 -4.17 1.94 -2.87
N PHE A 122 -5.08 1.29 -3.60
CA PHE A 122 -4.94 1.04 -5.04
C PHE A 122 -5.03 2.32 -5.88
N VAL A 123 -5.88 3.27 -5.49
CA VAL A 123 -5.94 4.58 -6.15
C VAL A 123 -4.59 5.30 -6.05
N LEU A 124 -3.96 5.28 -4.88
CA LEU A 124 -2.61 5.86 -4.69
C LEU A 124 -1.54 5.11 -5.51
N ASP A 125 -1.68 3.79 -5.67
CA ASP A 125 -0.77 3.03 -6.53
C ASP A 125 -0.92 3.40 -8.00
N VAL A 126 -2.13 3.63 -8.49
CA VAL A 126 -2.37 4.11 -9.87
C VAL A 126 -1.69 5.46 -10.08
N VAL A 127 -1.81 6.38 -9.12
CA VAL A 127 -1.11 7.68 -9.17
C VAL A 127 0.41 7.46 -9.22
N GLY A 128 0.93 6.50 -8.48
CA GLY A 128 2.35 6.13 -8.51
C GLY A 128 2.82 5.49 -9.81
N ILE A 129 2.00 4.63 -10.40
CA ILE A 129 2.29 4.02 -11.71
C ILE A 129 2.31 5.10 -12.78
N VAL A 130 1.30 5.98 -12.79
CA VAL A 130 1.23 7.11 -13.74
C VAL A 130 2.42 8.07 -13.53
N SER A 131 2.76 8.39 -12.29
CA SER A 131 3.92 9.24 -12.02
C SER A 131 5.24 8.59 -12.42
N ALA A 132 5.35 7.26 -12.36
CA ALA A 132 6.51 6.53 -12.87
C ALA A 132 6.67 6.61 -14.40
N PHE A 133 5.58 6.83 -15.16
CA PHE A 133 5.65 7.08 -16.61
C PHE A 133 6.03 8.52 -16.96
N VAL A 134 5.83 9.48 -16.04
CA VAL A 134 6.10 10.91 -16.26
C VAL A 134 7.46 11.32 -15.68
N ILE A 135 7.89 10.72 -14.58
CA ILE A 135 9.12 11.06 -13.87
C ILE A 135 10.26 10.12 -14.34
N PRO A 136 11.38 10.64 -14.85
CA PRO A 136 12.52 9.81 -15.21
C PRO A 136 13.08 9.08 -13.96
N GLY A 137 13.20 7.75 -14.04
CA GLY A 137 13.55 6.89 -12.90
C GLY A 137 12.34 6.44 -12.06
N GLY A 138 11.14 6.47 -12.64
CA GLY A 138 9.91 6.01 -12.00
C GLY A 138 10.04 4.65 -11.34
N PHE A 139 9.82 4.61 -10.03
CA PHE A 139 9.79 3.38 -9.25
C PHE A 139 8.45 3.21 -8.59
N TRP A 140 7.93 2.00 -8.67
CA TRP A 140 6.69 1.62 -8.04
C TRP A 140 6.97 0.56 -6.97
N VAL A 141 6.62 0.87 -5.72
CA VAL A 141 6.69 -0.06 -4.60
C VAL A 141 5.27 -0.27 -4.09
N CYS A 142 4.83 -1.50 -4.04
CA CYS A 142 3.53 -1.81 -3.45
C CYS A 142 3.50 -1.46 -1.97
#